data_AF-A0A2E3WZ28-F1
#
_entry.id   AF-A0A2E3WZ28-F1
#
_cell.length_a   1.000
_cell.length_b   1.000
_cell.length_c   1.000
_cell.angle_alpha   90.00
_cell.angle_beta   90.00
_cell.angle_gamma   90.00
#
_symmetry.space_group_name_H-M   'P 1'
#
loop_
_entity.id
_entity.type
_entity.pdbx_description
1 polymer ?
#
loop_
_entity_poly.entity_id
_entity_poly.type
_entity_poly.pdbx_seq_one_letter_code
_entity_poly.pdbx_strand_id
1 'polypeptide(L)'
;MHMDVGIDDIAIHFPRLFFDMRDFAAFRGADYDKLNKGLGLNAMAIPDAHEDTATMGANAVARLIDRNGLDPRSIGRIYLGTESALDGAKPTATYIIDMLQQRYTRDHGDDCFRNCDVVDMTFACI
;
A
#
# COMPACT_ATOMS: atom_id res chain seq x y z
N MET A 1 -6.74 -25.61 -22.70
CA MET A 1 -5.58 -24.82 -22.22
C MET A 1 -5.61 -24.88 -20.70
N HIS A 2 -4.52 -25.31 -20.08
CA HIS A 2 -4.33 -25.14 -18.64
C HIS A 2 -3.74 -23.73 -18.46
N MET A 3 -4.39 -22.91 -17.64
CA MET A 3 -3.93 -21.56 -17.34
C MET A 3 -3.41 -21.61 -15.91
N ASP A 4 -2.10 -21.47 -15.75
CA ASP A 4 -1.48 -21.38 -14.43
C ASP A 4 -1.88 -20.04 -13.81
N VAL A 5 -2.39 -20.08 -12.58
CA VAL A 5 -2.87 -18.91 -11.84
C VAL A 5 -2.09 -18.82 -10.53
N GLY A 6 -1.55 -17.64 -10.24
CA GLY A 6 -0.74 -17.43 -9.04
C GLY A 6 -0.33 -15.97 -8.86
N ILE A 7 0.74 -15.78 -8.10
CA ILE A 7 1.36 -14.46 -7.88
C ILE A 7 2.55 -14.35 -8.84
N ASP A 8 2.48 -13.44 -9.79
CA ASP A 8 3.60 -13.16 -10.70
C ASP A 8 4.68 -12.33 -10.02
N ASP A 9 4.30 -11.33 -9.21
CA ASP A 9 5.24 -10.40 -8.57
C ASP A 9 4.62 -9.69 -7.35
N ILE A 10 5.47 -9.20 -6.44
CA ILE A 10 5.10 -8.47 -5.22
C ILE A 10 5.95 -7.21 -5.09
N ALA A 11 5.31 -6.06 -4.91
CA ALA A 11 5.95 -4.79 -4.58
C ALA A 11 5.52 -4.33 -3.19
N ILE A 12 6.47 -3.74 -2.44
CA ILE A 12 6.25 -3.28 -1.07
C ILE A 12 6.58 -1.80 -1.00
N HIS A 13 5.76 -1.05 -0.27
CA HIS A 13 6.02 0.32 0.12
C HIS A 13 5.80 0.45 1.63
N PHE A 14 6.73 1.11 2.30
CA PHE A 14 6.65 1.41 3.73
C PHE A 14 7.12 2.86 3.96
N PRO A 15 6.62 3.52 5.01
CA PRO A 15 7.04 4.88 5.34
C PRO A 15 8.55 5.00 5.53
N ARG A 16 9.09 6.19 5.22
CA ARG A 16 10.53 6.45 5.34
C ARG A 16 10.97 6.80 6.76
N LEU A 17 10.04 7.32 7.57
CA LEU A 17 10.31 7.67 8.96
C LEU A 17 10.14 6.43 9.84
N PHE A 18 10.99 6.30 10.86
CA PHE A 18 10.87 5.23 11.84
C PHE A 18 11.36 5.69 13.21
N PHE A 19 10.87 5.02 14.26
CA PHE A 19 11.48 5.06 15.57
C PHE A 19 12.41 3.87 15.76
N ASP A 20 13.66 4.13 16.16
CA ASP A 20 14.52 3.07 16.70
C ASP A 20 13.92 2.56 18.01
N MET A 21 13.88 1.24 18.20
CA MET A 21 13.24 0.68 19.39
C MET A 21 13.96 1.04 20.70
N ARG A 22 15.25 1.37 20.67
CA ARG A 22 15.98 1.87 21.84
C ARG A 22 15.50 3.26 22.24
N ASP A 23 15.39 4.15 21.27
CA ASP A 23 14.94 5.52 21.49
C ASP A 23 13.46 5.53 21.91
N PHE A 24 12.63 4.69 21.28
CA PHE A 24 11.23 4.52 21.65
C PHE A 24 11.07 3.98 23.08
N ALA A 25 11.87 2.98 23.47
CA ALA A 25 11.85 2.43 24.83
C ALA A 25 12.24 3.50 25.86
N ALA A 26 13.34 4.24 25.61
CA ALA A 26 13.80 5.31 26.47
C ALA A 26 12.75 6.41 26.61
N PHE A 27 12.14 6.85 25.50
CA PHE A 27 11.08 7.85 25.49
C PHE A 27 9.84 7.40 26.28
N ARG A 28 9.47 6.12 26.20
CA ARG A 28 8.31 5.56 26.90
C ARG A 28 8.61 5.11 28.33
N GLY A 29 9.86 5.18 28.80
CA GLY A 29 10.28 4.58 30.07
C GLY A 29 10.06 3.06 30.13
N ALA A 30 10.08 2.41 28.97
CA ALA A 30 9.85 0.97 28.83
C ALA A 30 11.18 0.20 28.81
N ASP A 31 11.13 -1.09 29.14
CA ASP A 31 12.30 -1.98 29.03
C ASP A 31 12.61 -2.28 27.56
N TYR A 32 13.77 -1.85 27.10
CA TYR A 32 14.27 -2.12 25.76
C TYR A 32 14.40 -3.61 25.46
N ASP A 33 14.89 -4.42 26.41
CA ASP A 33 15.08 -5.85 26.18
C ASP A 33 13.74 -6.57 26.01
N LYS A 34 12.70 -6.12 26.70
CA LYS A 34 11.33 -6.62 26.48
C LYS A 34 10.83 -6.34 25.06
N LEU A 35 11.07 -5.15 24.53
CA LEU A 35 10.64 -4.79 23.17
C LEU A 35 11.52 -5.46 22.10
N ASN A 36 12.83 -5.43 22.26
CA ASN A 36 13.77 -5.92 21.26
C ASN A 36 13.90 -7.44 21.27
N LYS A 37 14.13 -8.06 22.43
CA LYS A 37 14.29 -9.52 22.54
C LYS A 37 12.96 -10.21 22.79
N GLY A 38 12.10 -9.62 23.62
CA GLY A 38 10.80 -10.21 23.95
C GLY A 38 9.80 -10.21 22.79
N LEU A 39 9.76 -9.13 22.00
CA LEU A 39 8.84 -8.99 20.85
C LEU A 39 9.55 -9.02 19.48
N GLY A 40 10.89 -9.00 19.43
CA GLY A 40 11.65 -9.02 18.19
C GLY A 40 11.68 -7.68 17.44
N LEU A 41 11.33 -6.57 18.10
CA LEU A 41 11.21 -5.27 17.45
C LEU A 41 12.57 -4.57 17.35
N ASN A 42 12.94 -4.14 16.13
CA ASN A 42 14.14 -3.32 15.91
C ASN A 42 13.80 -1.86 15.61
N ALA A 43 12.77 -1.64 14.79
CA ALA A 43 12.28 -0.33 14.41
C ALA A 43 10.77 -0.38 14.14
N MET A 44 10.11 0.76 14.22
CA MET A 44 8.68 0.92 13.90
C MET A 44 8.55 2.05 12.89
N ALA A 45 8.06 1.74 11.70
CA ALA A 45 7.79 2.72 10.66
C ALA A 45 6.63 3.63 11.07
N ILE A 46 6.71 4.91 10.73
CA ILE A 46 5.71 5.93 11.03
C ILE A 46 5.40 6.70 9.74
N PRO A 47 4.12 6.82 9.33
CA PRO A 47 3.74 7.65 8.20
C PRO A 47 4.11 9.13 8.42
N ASP A 48 4.62 9.79 7.39
CA ASP A 48 4.72 11.25 7.35
C ASP A 48 3.34 11.90 7.15
N ALA A 49 3.23 13.21 7.27
CA ALA A 49 1.98 13.98 7.16
C ALA A 49 1.27 13.84 5.79
N HIS A 50 1.96 13.30 4.79
CA HIS A 50 1.45 13.06 3.43
C HIS A 50 1.39 11.57 3.08
N GLU A 51 1.49 10.68 4.07
CA GLU A 51 1.38 9.24 3.90
C GLU A 51 0.13 8.71 4.63
N ASP A 52 -0.67 7.96 3.90
CA ASP A 52 -1.90 7.30 4.34
C ASP A 52 -2.08 5.97 3.57
N THR A 53 -3.15 5.24 3.85
CA THR A 53 -3.42 3.95 3.19
C THR A 53 -3.48 4.05 1.67
N ALA A 54 -4.06 5.12 1.12
CA ALA A 54 -4.21 5.29 -0.32
C ALA A 54 -2.87 5.61 -0.99
N THR A 55 -2.11 6.56 -0.46
CA THR A 55 -0.81 6.97 -0.99
C THR A 55 0.20 5.83 -0.88
N MET A 56 0.21 5.08 0.22
CA MET A 56 1.07 3.90 0.37
C MET A 56 0.69 2.80 -0.63
N GLY A 57 -0.61 2.53 -0.80
CA GLY A 57 -1.12 1.58 -1.79
C GLY A 57 -0.77 1.99 -3.22
N ALA A 58 -0.96 3.26 -3.57
CA ALA A 58 -0.63 3.80 -4.90
C ALA A 58 0.88 3.70 -5.18
N ASN A 59 1.74 3.99 -4.20
CA ASN A 59 3.19 3.83 -4.36
C ASN A 59 3.60 2.37 -4.56
N ALA A 60 2.97 1.42 -3.86
CA ALA A 60 3.23 -0.01 -4.06
C ALA A 60 2.81 -0.47 -5.46
N VAL A 61 1.60 -0.10 -5.90
CA VAL A 61 1.10 -0.44 -7.24
C VAL A 61 1.92 0.23 -8.34
N ALA A 62 2.31 1.50 -8.17
CA ALA A 62 3.14 2.19 -9.13
C ALA A 62 4.49 1.50 -9.31
N ARG A 63 5.14 1.09 -8.21
CA ARG A 63 6.39 0.30 -8.27
C ARG A 63 6.21 -1.01 -9.03
N LEU A 64 5.09 -1.69 -8.86
CA LEU A 64 4.78 -2.94 -9.56
C LEU A 64 4.61 -2.72 -11.07
N ILE A 65 3.85 -1.68 -11.46
CA ILE A 65 3.63 -1.31 -12.86
C ILE A 65 4.94 -0.90 -13.52
N ASP A 66 5.67 0.04 -12.92
CA ASP A 66 6.91 0.59 -13.46
C ASP A 66 8.00 -0.48 -13.62
N ARG A 67 8.19 -1.34 -12.61
CA ARG A 67 9.21 -2.41 -12.64
C ARG A 67 8.98 -3.42 -13.76
N ASN A 68 7.73 -3.77 -14.00
CA ASN A 68 7.37 -4.82 -14.95
C ASN A 68 6.94 -4.28 -16.32
N GLY A 69 6.87 -2.95 -16.48
CA GLY A 69 6.36 -2.32 -17.69
C GLY A 69 4.92 -2.74 -18.01
N LEU A 70 4.07 -2.90 -16.98
CA LEU A 70 2.68 -3.33 -17.17
C LEU A 70 1.90 -2.25 -17.90
N ASP A 71 1.05 -2.66 -18.85
CA ASP A 71 0.07 -1.75 -19.44
C ASP A 71 -1.12 -1.59 -18.47
N PRO A 72 -1.39 -0.39 -17.93
CA PRO A 72 -2.54 -0.15 -17.05
C PRO A 72 -3.87 -0.65 -17.63
N ARG A 73 -4.02 -0.61 -18.96
CA ARG A 73 -5.25 -1.04 -19.66
C ARG A 73 -5.48 -2.54 -19.60
N SER A 74 -4.45 -3.32 -19.25
CA SER A 74 -4.54 -4.77 -19.05
C SER A 74 -4.98 -5.16 -17.63
N ILE A 75 -4.99 -4.21 -16.69
CA ILE A 75 -5.40 -4.45 -15.31
C ILE A 75 -6.92 -4.38 -15.24
N GLY A 76 -7.56 -5.55 -15.09
CA GLY A 76 -9.01 -5.62 -14.98
C GLY A 76 -9.55 -5.37 -13.58
N ARG A 77 -8.72 -5.50 -12.54
CA ARG A 77 -9.20 -5.41 -11.15
C ARG A 77 -8.13 -5.07 -10.13
N ILE A 78 -8.49 -4.27 -9.14
CA ILE A 78 -7.71 -4.01 -7.94
C ILE A 78 -8.58 -4.34 -6.71
N TYR A 79 -8.05 -5.21 -5.87
CA TYR A 79 -8.60 -5.52 -4.56
C TYR A 79 -7.72 -4.89 -3.49
N LEU A 80 -8.31 -4.07 -2.62
CA LEU A 80 -7.60 -3.48 -1.49
C LEU A 80 -8.06 -4.12 -0.18
N GLY A 81 -7.23 -4.98 0.40
CA GLY A 81 -7.43 -5.42 1.78
C GLY A 81 -6.89 -4.37 2.75
N THR A 82 -7.74 -3.83 3.63
CA THR A 82 -7.31 -2.84 4.62
C THR A 82 -8.21 -2.81 5.86
N GLU A 83 -7.63 -2.48 7.02
CA GLU A 83 -8.36 -2.10 8.23
C GLU A 83 -8.32 -0.59 8.51
N SER A 84 -7.66 0.16 7.62
CA SER A 84 -7.39 1.59 7.72
C SER A 84 -7.99 2.34 6.53
N ALA A 85 -9.23 2.01 6.18
CA ALA A 85 -9.94 2.68 5.08
C ALA A 85 -10.11 4.18 5.38
N LEU A 86 -9.98 5.02 4.35
CA LEU A 86 -10.08 6.48 4.51
C LEU A 86 -11.53 6.95 4.70
N ASP A 87 -12.48 6.19 4.14
CA ASP A 87 -13.90 6.52 4.16
C ASP A 87 -14.73 5.23 4.22
N GLY A 88 -15.91 5.30 4.84
CA GLY A 88 -16.81 4.15 5.00
C GLY A 88 -17.75 3.91 3.80
N ALA A 89 -17.90 4.89 2.92
CA ALA A 89 -18.74 4.83 1.73
C ALA A 89 -17.93 4.85 0.43
N LYS A 90 -16.85 5.62 0.37
CA LYS A 90 -15.95 5.70 -0.78
C LYS A 90 -14.79 4.71 -0.62
N PRO A 91 -14.67 3.69 -1.49
CA PRO A 91 -13.56 2.75 -1.41
C PRO A 91 -12.21 3.46 -1.55
N THR A 92 -11.28 3.16 -0.64
CA THR A 92 -9.91 3.68 -0.63
C THR A 92 -9.18 3.36 -1.95
N ALA A 93 -9.49 2.22 -2.58
CA ALA A 93 -8.97 1.85 -3.89
C ALA A 93 -9.32 2.84 -5.01
N THR A 94 -10.40 3.63 -4.88
CA THR A 94 -10.73 4.68 -5.86
C THR A 94 -9.72 5.83 -5.85
N TYR A 95 -9.19 6.20 -4.68
CA TYR A 95 -8.12 7.20 -4.58
C TYR A 95 -6.81 6.67 -5.17
N ILE A 96 -6.54 5.37 -4.99
CA ILE A 96 -5.38 4.70 -5.59
C ILE A 96 -5.44 4.80 -7.12
N ILE A 97 -6.57 4.42 -7.74
CA ILE A 97 -6.73 4.53 -9.19
C ILE A 97 -6.61 5.98 -9.65
N ASP A 98 -7.20 6.95 -8.97
CA ASP A 98 -7.11 8.36 -9.37
C ASP A 98 -5.64 8.84 -9.43
N MET A 99 -4.85 8.53 -8.41
CA MET A 99 -3.41 8.84 -8.40
C MET A 99 -2.63 8.12 -9.51
N LEU A 100 -2.93 6.84 -9.77
CA LEU A 100 -2.28 6.08 -10.84
C LEU A 100 -2.70 6.60 -12.23
N GLN A 101 -3.96 6.96 -12.42
CA GLN A 101 -4.48 7.55 -13.64
C GLN A 101 -3.76 8.87 -13.94
N GLN A 102 -3.61 9.75 -12.93
CA GLN A 102 -2.85 11.00 -13.07
C GLN A 102 -1.38 10.74 -13.42
N ARG A 103 -0.77 9.70 -12.86
CA ARG A 103 0.61 9.30 -13.16
C ARG A 103 0.79 8.80 -14.60
N TYR A 104 -0.10 7.93 -15.07
CA TYR A 104 0.08 7.18 -16.31
C TYR A 104 -0.66 7.76 -17.52
N THR A 105 -1.53 8.77 -17.33
CA THR A 105 -2.29 9.37 -18.43
C THR A 105 -1.40 9.86 -19.59
N ARG A 106 -0.21 10.40 -19.27
CA ARG A 106 0.71 10.94 -20.27
C ARG A 106 1.21 9.87 -21.25
N ASP A 107 1.44 8.66 -20.75
CA ASP A 107 2.08 7.57 -21.49
C ASP A 107 1.06 6.56 -22.04
N HIS A 108 -0.10 6.42 -21.39
CA HIS A 108 -1.12 5.42 -21.71
C HIS A 108 -2.49 5.99 -22.12
N GLY A 109 -2.68 7.31 -22.04
CA GLY A 109 -3.91 8.03 -22.40
C GLY A 109 -4.88 8.26 -21.24
N ASP A 110 -5.83 9.17 -21.45
CA ASP A 110 -6.78 9.68 -20.43
C ASP A 110 -7.68 8.61 -19.79
N ASP A 111 -7.83 7.45 -20.43
CA ASP A 111 -8.70 6.36 -19.99
C ASP A 111 -7.92 5.08 -19.60
N CYS A 112 -6.64 5.20 -19.22
CA CYS A 112 -5.76 4.04 -19.03
C CYS A 112 -6.23 3.02 -17.96
N PHE A 113 -7.08 3.41 -17.00
CA PHE A 113 -7.74 2.50 -16.03
C PHE A 113 -9.25 2.33 -16.24
N ARG A 114 -9.82 2.74 -17.37
CA ARG A 114 -11.28 2.74 -17.59
C ARG A 114 -11.97 1.40 -17.38
N ASN A 115 -11.27 0.29 -17.65
CA ASN A 115 -11.79 -1.07 -17.51
C ASN A 115 -11.32 -1.78 -16.22
N CYS A 116 -10.76 -1.03 -15.26
CA CYS A 116 -10.30 -1.57 -14.00
C CYS A 116 -11.36 -1.39 -12.91
N ASP A 117 -11.93 -2.50 -12.45
CA ASP A 117 -12.82 -2.49 -11.29
C ASP A 117 -12.01 -2.36 -9.99
N VAL A 118 -12.58 -1.67 -8.99
CA VAL A 118 -11.97 -1.54 -7.66
C VAL A 118 -12.92 -1.96 -6.57
N VAL A 119 -12.39 -2.62 -5.54
CA VAL A 119 -13.15 -2.96 -4.35
C VAL A 119 -12.24 -2.98 -3.13
N ASP A 120 -12.75 -2.41 -2.03
CA ASP A 120 -12.14 -2.54 -0.72
C ASP A 120 -12.69 -3.80 -0.04
N MET A 121 -11.78 -4.64 0.44
CA MET A 121 -12.06 -5.71 1.38
C MET A 121 -11.71 -5.19 2.78
N THR A 122 -12.60 -4.36 3.32
CA THR A 122 -12.38 -3.73 4.62
C THR A 122 -12.60 -4.73 5.75
N PHE A 123 -11.56 -4.94 6.56
CA PHE A 123 -11.66 -5.73 7.78
C PHE A 123 -11.70 -4.76 8.96
N ALA A 124 -12.84 -4.69 9.65
CA ALA A 124 -12.89 -3.98 10.92
C ALA A 124 -12.35 -4.90 12.01
N CYS A 125 -11.34 -4.47 12.76
CA CYS A 125 -11.03 -5.07 14.06
C CYS A 125 -12.22 -4.82 14.99
N ILE A 126 -13.02 -5.86 15.28
CA ILE A 126 -14.10 -5.85 16.28
C ILE A 126 -13.53 -6.28 17.63
#